data_AF-A0A0G4KZS4-F1
#
_entry.id   AF-A0A0G4KZS4-F1
#
_cell.length_a   1.000
_cell.length_b   1.000
_cell.length_c   1.000
_cell.angle_alpha   90.00
_cell.angle_beta   90.00
_cell.angle_gamma   90.00
#
_symmetry.space_group_name_H-M   'P 1'
#
loop_
_entity.id
_entity.type
_entity.pdbx_description
1 polymer ?
#
loop_
_entity_poly.entity_id
_entity_poly.type
_entity_poly.pdbx_seq_one_letter_code
_entity_poly.pdbx_strand_id
1 'polypeptide(L)' 'MASHREPEPRPINAVFIGAGAVGCFYASRLHRPRKNVRVSLVARSNYKAIAASGVKLETHSFGDYVFAPEAAYPS' A
#
# COMPACT_ATOMS: atom_id res chain seq x y z
N MET A 1 37.72 -13.11 -9.83
CA MET A 1 36.82 -13.37 -8.69
C MET A 1 35.44 -12.82 -9.05
N ALA A 2 34.50 -13.68 -9.44
CA ALA A 2 33.14 -13.25 -9.74
C ALA A 2 32.44 -12.92 -8.42
N SER A 3 31.99 -11.66 -8.27
CA SER A 3 31.20 -11.22 -7.14
C SER A 3 29.85 -11.95 -7.16
N HIS A 4 29.66 -12.94 -6.28
CA HIS A 4 28.35 -13.51 -6.00
C HIS A 4 27.49 -12.42 -5.34
N ARG A 5 26.72 -11.68 -6.15
CA ARG A 5 25.62 -10.87 -5.62
C ARG A 5 24.50 -11.83 -5.25
N GLU A 6 24.03 -11.79 -4.01
CA GLU A 6 22.77 -12.44 -3.68
C GLU A 6 21.67 -11.86 -4.59
N PRO A 7 20.74 -12.70 -5.08
CA PRO A 7 19.65 -12.21 -5.90
C PRO A 7 18.82 -11.22 -5.08
N GLU A 8 18.57 -10.04 -5.66
CA GLU A 8 17.71 -9.02 -5.05
C GLU A 8 16.37 -9.64 -4.61
N PRO A 9 15.85 -9.30 -3.42
CA PRO A 9 14.63 -9.88 -2.91
C PRO A 9 13.47 -9.66 -3.90
N ARG A 10 12.79 -10.74 -4.28
CA ARG A 10 11.63 -10.66 -5.17
C ARG A 10 10.55 -9.75 -4.57
N PRO A 11 9.84 -8.96 -5.40
CA PRO A 11 8.77 -8.09 -4.93
C PRO A 11 7.66 -8.89 -4.26
N ILE A 12 7.20 -8.40 -3.11
CA ILE A 12 5.98 -8.86 -2.46
C ILE A 12 4.87 -7.91 -2.87
N ASN A 13 3.89 -8.42 -3.61
CA ASN A 13 2.70 -7.68 -4.01
C ASN A 13 1.51 -8.22 -3.22
N ALA A 14 0.86 -7.36 -2.45
CA ALA A 14 -0.35 -7.69 -1.69
C ALA A 14 -1.53 -6.86 -2.16
N VAL A 15 -2.72 -7.45 -2.16
CA VAL A 15 -3.98 -6.75 -2.45
C VAL A 15 -4.89 -6.83 -1.24
N PHE A 16 -5.44 -5.67 -0.84
CA PHE A 16 -6.46 -5.59 0.21
C PHE A 16 -7.81 -5.39 -0.46
N ILE A 17 -8.76 -6.29 -0.18
CA ILE A 17 -10.13 -6.17 -0.66
C ILE A 17 -10.95 -5.41 0.37
N GLY A 18 -11.42 -4.23 -0.02
CA GLY A 18 -12.13 -3.31 0.87
C GLY A 18 -11.23 -2.21 1.41
N ALA A 19 -11.65 -0.96 1.19
CA ALA A 19 -10.96 0.24 1.63
C ALA A 19 -11.71 0.93 2.79
N GLY A 20 -12.01 0.16 3.84
CA GLY A 20 -12.50 0.68 5.12
C GLY A 20 -11.36 1.03 6.07
N ALA A 21 -11.66 1.60 7.23
CA ALA A 21 -10.66 2.11 8.17
C ALA A 21 -9.57 1.07 8.53
N VAL A 22 -9.96 -0.15 8.92
CA VAL A 22 -9.03 -1.22 9.29
C VAL A 22 -8.17 -1.64 8.09
N GLY A 23 -8.80 -1.85 6.93
CA GLY A 23 -8.12 -2.25 5.69
C GLY A 23 -7.09 -1.21 5.27
N CYS A 24 -7.48 0.06 5.19
CA CYS A 24 -6.60 1.16 4.83
C CYS A 24 -5.45 1.34 5.83
N PHE A 25 -5.73 1.22 7.14
CA PHE A 25 -4.69 1.34 8.16
C PHE A 25 -3.63 0.26 8.00
N TYR A 26 -4.00 -1.02 7.96
CA TYR A 26 -3.01 -2.09 7.84
C TYR A 26 -2.33 -2.12 6.46
N ALA A 27 -3.06 -1.82 5.38
CA ALA A 27 -2.49 -1.66 4.04
C ALA A 27 -1.38 -0.60 4.04
N SER A 28 -1.63 0.56 4.67
CA SER A 28 -0.64 1.64 4.76
C SER A 28 0.62 1.26 5.54
N ARG A 29 0.48 0.44 6.58
CA ARG A 29 1.62 -0.02 7.40
C ARG A 29 2.45 -1.11 6.73
N LEU A 30 1.80 -1.94 5.91
CA LEU A 30 2.45 -2.98 5.11
C LEU A 30 3.15 -2.39 3.88
N HIS A 31 2.60 -1.32 3.30
CA HIS A 31 3.16 -0.67 2.11
C HIS A 31 4.55 -0.10 2.40
N ARG A 32 5.59 -0.79 1.90
CA ARG A 32 6.99 -0.40 2.05
C ARG A 32 7.72 -0.60 0.72
N PRO A 33 7.50 0.29 -0.28
CA PRO A 33 8.12 0.18 -1.60
C PRO A 33 9.65 0.09 -1.56
N ARG A 34 10.29 0.82 -0.62
CA ARG A 34 11.75 0.77 -0.40
C ARG A 34 12.26 -0.61 0.05
N LYS A 35 11.38 -1.47 0.56
CA LYS A 35 11.66 -2.87 0.93
C LYS A 35 11.03 -3.87 -0.05
N ASN A 36 10.66 -3.40 -1.24
CA ASN A 36 10.00 -4.16 -2.29
C ASN A 36 8.66 -4.81 -1.85
N VAL A 37 7.95 -4.19 -0.91
CA VAL A 37 6.61 -4.59 -0.48
C VAL A 37 5.59 -3.56 -0.97
N ARG A 38 4.77 -3.95 -1.94
CA ARG A 38 3.82 -3.08 -2.63
C ARG A 38 2.40 -3.54 -2.32
N VAL A 39 1.52 -2.58 -2.10
CA VAL A 39 0.16 -2.86 -1.63
C VAL A 39 -0.81 -2.11 -2.52
N SER A 40 -1.77 -2.86 -3.08
CA SER A 40 -2.86 -2.31 -3.88
C SER A 40 -4.19 -2.47 -3.14
N LEU A 41 -5.16 -1.62 -3.48
CA LEU A 41 -6.51 -1.65 -2.90
C LEU A 41 -7.55 -2.03 -3.95
N VAL A 42 -8.51 -2.85 -3.56
CA VAL A 42 -9.77 -3.00 -4.28
C VAL A 42 -10.85 -2.25 -3.50
N ALA A 43 -11.53 -1.32 -4.15
CA ALA A 43 -12.50 -0.43 -3.53
C ALA A 43 -13.79 -0.34 -4.36
N ARG A 44 -14.92 -0.21 -3.66
CA ARG A 44 -16.21 0.11 -4.29
C ARG A 44 -16.52 1.60 -4.13
N SER A 45 -17.18 1.97 -3.04
CA SER A 45 -17.79 3.29 -2.84
C SER A 45 -16.79 4.46 -2.91
N ASN A 46 -15.53 4.25 -2.56
CA ASN A 46 -14.50 5.28 -2.49
C ASN A 46 -13.38 5.12 -3.55
N TYR A 47 -13.55 4.24 -4.55
CA TYR A 47 -12.54 3.98 -5.59
C TYR A 47 -12.01 5.27 -6.23
N LYS A 48 -12.91 6.15 -6.71
CA LYS A 48 -12.50 7.38 -7.41
C LYS A 48 -11.64 8.30 -6.53
N ALA A 49 -11.99 8.44 -5.25
CA ALA A 49 -11.24 9.27 -4.31
C ALA A 49 -9.85 8.68 -4.04
N ILE A 50 -9.78 7.37 -3.83
CA ILE A 50 -8.50 6.66 -3.57
C ILE A 50 -7.59 6.72 -4.79
N ALA A 51 -8.13 6.50 -5.99
CA ALA A 51 -7.36 6.56 -7.23
C ALA A 51 -6.80 7.96 -7.51
N ALA A 52 -7.52 9.02 -7.11
CA ALA A 52 -7.10 10.40 -7.32
C ALA A 52 -6.10 10.89 -6.27
N SER A 53 -6.32 10.56 -4.99
CA SER A 53 -5.66 11.25 -3.87
C SER A 53 -5.08 10.33 -2.81
N GLY A 54 -5.23 9.00 -2.94
CA GLY A 54 -4.88 8.05 -1.91
C GLY A 54 -5.80 8.14 -0.68
N VAL A 55 -5.28 7.73 0.48
CA VAL A 55 -6.00 7.73 1.75
C VAL A 55 -5.25 8.59 2.76
N LYS A 56 -5.90 9.61 3.31
CA LYS A 56 -5.36 10.37 4.45
C LYS A 56 -5.59 9.56 5.73
N LEU A 57 -4.52 9.28 6.46
CA LEU A 57 -4.56 8.66 7.79
C LEU A 57 -4.24 9.73 8.81
N GLU A 58 -5.20 10.01 9.67
CA GLU A 58 -5.02 10.86 10.84
C GLU A 58 -4.88 9.95 12.05
N THR A 59 -3.71 9.96 12.68
CA THR A 59 -3.41 8.98 13.73
C THR A 59 -2.66 9.63 14.89
N HIS A 60 -3.02 9.24 16.10
CA HIS A 60 -2.35 9.73 17.30
C HIS A 60 -0.90 9.21 17.39
N SER A 61 -0.69 7.91 17.22
CA SER A 61 0.61 7.26 17.50
C SER A 61 1.55 7.15 16.30
N PHE A 62 1.06 7.38 15.08
CA PHE A 62 1.87 7.27 13.85
C PHE A 62 1.94 8.58 13.05
N GLY A 63 1.38 9.66 13.61
CA GLY A 63 1.24 10.96 12.94
C GLY A 63 0.22 10.93 11.81
N ASP A 64 0.10 12.08 11.15
CA ASP A 64 -0.78 12.25 9.99
C ASP A 64 -0.01 12.07 8.70
N TYR A 65 -0.54 11.26 7.78
CA TYR A 65 0.13 10.96 6.52
C TYR A 65 -0.86 10.55 5.43
N VAL A 66 -0.38 10.54 4.18
CA VAL A 66 -1.13 10.03 3.04
C VAL A 66 -0.56 8.67 2.65
N PHE A 67 -1.41 7.66 2.65
CA PHE A 67 -1.14 6.38 2.03
C PHE A 67 -1.54 6.41 0.56
N ALA A 68 -0.55 6.35 -0.32
CA ALA A 68 -0.73 6.08 -1.73
C ALA A 68 -0.53 4.57 -1.99
N PRO A 69 -1.57 3.81 -2.37
CA PRO A 69 -1.39 2.42 -2.76
C PRO A 69 -0.65 2.33 -4.10
N GLU A 70 -0.01 1.19 -4.36
CA GLU A 70 0.63 0.90 -5.65
C GLU A 70 -0.38 1.00 -6.81
N ALA A 71 -1.59 0.48 -6.58
CA ALA A 71 -2.71 0.62 -7.48
C ALA A 71 -4.04 0.59 -6.72
N ALA A 72 -5.07 1.18 -7.33
CA ALA A 72 -6.45 1.06 -6.89
C ALA A 72 -7.27 0.42 -8.01
N TYR A 73 -8.15 -0.52 -7.66
CA TYR A 73 -9.04 -1.20 -8.60
C TYR A 73 -10.50 -1.07 -8.16
N PRO A 74 -11.45 -0.94 -9.10
CA PRO A 74 -12.88 -0.98 -8.79
C PRO A 74 -13.35 -2.43 -8.52
N SER A 75 -14.42 -2.58 -7.72
CA SER A 75 -15.17 -3.84 -7.52
C SER A 75 -16.66 -3.67 -7.77
#